data_AF-A0A1D1UJ49-F1
#
_entry.id   AF-A0A1D1UJ49-F1
#
_cell.length_a   1.000
_cell.length_b   1.000
_cell.length_c   1.000
_cell.angle_alpha   90.00
_cell.angle_beta   90.00
_cell.angle_gamma   90.00
#
_symmetry.space_group_name_H-M   'P 1'
#
loop_
_entity.id
_entity.type
_entity.pdbx_description
1 polymer ?
#
loop_
_entity_poly.entity_id
_entity_poly.type
_entity_poly.pdbx_seq_one_letter_code
_entity_poly.pdbx_strand_id
1 'polypeptide(L)'
;MELHILYALYYNKHISRKQFIILRRRMRSRKAAVLEEDAWREQSFDLDDYSDKECRAYFRFKREALFQLLEAFGIPDVVRTPSRDSATGLEALCIVLRRLAYPNRWLEMRKMFGRSHSSLNRLFYATLRVIDRSSKVLKTWDHSWLKEDDFEIYADSIAAKGGPGVIRDVFAFIDGTARPICRPIFYQRQMFSGHKRIHCTKWQSVVLPNGRLRGNLDHFR
;
A
#
# COMPACT_ATOMS: atom_id res chain seq x y z
N MET A 1 -28.12 -15.59 23.40
CA MET A 1 -29.14 -14.53 23.55
C MET A 1 -28.86 -13.49 22.49
N GLU A 2 -29.74 -13.37 21.51
CA GLU A 2 -29.57 -12.42 20.40
C GLU A 2 -29.90 -10.99 20.84
N LEU A 3 -29.37 -10.01 20.09
CA LEU A 3 -29.54 -8.59 20.42
C LEU A 3 -31.04 -8.22 20.50
N HIS A 4 -31.86 -8.75 19.60
CA HIS A 4 -33.30 -8.47 19.55
C HIS A 4 -34.02 -8.95 20.82
N ILE A 5 -33.63 -10.10 21.38
CA ILE A 5 -34.17 -10.65 22.64
C ILE A 5 -33.80 -9.75 23.83
N LEU A 6 -32.57 -9.23 23.87
CA LEU A 6 -32.13 -8.33 24.94
C LEU A 6 -32.94 -7.03 24.97
N TYR A 7 -33.22 -6.48 23.78
CA TYR A 7 -34.05 -5.29 23.64
C TYR A 7 -35.51 -5.57 24.03
N ALA A 8 -36.07 -6.71 23.60
CA ALA A 8 -37.42 -7.13 24.00
C ALA A 8 -37.56 -7.25 25.53
N LEU A 9 -36.59 -7.87 26.21
CA LEU A 9 -36.58 -7.98 27.68
C LEU A 9 -36.52 -6.62 28.39
N TYR A 10 -35.79 -5.64 27.82
CA TYR A 10 -35.70 -4.30 28.38
C TYR A 10 -36.98 -3.49 28.16
N TYR A 11 -37.56 -3.53 26.96
CA TYR A 11 -38.79 -2.81 26.64
C TYR A 11 -40.01 -3.38 27.39
N ASN A 12 -40.04 -4.70 27.61
CA ASN A 12 -41.08 -5.37 28.41
C ASN A 12 -40.82 -5.28 29.94
N LYS A 13 -39.86 -4.45 30.38
CA LYS A 13 -39.51 -4.18 31.79
C LYS A 13 -39.12 -5.41 32.63
N HIS A 14 -38.74 -6.53 31.99
CA HIS A 14 -38.24 -7.71 32.70
C HIS A 14 -36.81 -7.51 33.25
N ILE A 15 -36.05 -6.57 32.70
CA ILE A 15 -34.69 -6.23 33.16
C ILE A 15 -34.53 -4.72 33.36
N SER A 16 -33.78 -4.34 34.39
CA SER A 16 -33.45 -2.93 34.65
C SER A 16 -32.41 -2.38 33.67
N ARG A 17 -32.33 -1.04 33.55
CA ARG A 17 -31.33 -0.37 32.70
C ARG A 17 -29.89 -0.75 33.05
N LYS A 18 -29.58 -0.93 34.34
CA LYS A 18 -28.25 -1.38 34.80
C LYS A 18 -27.95 -2.79 34.29
N GLN A 19 -28.89 -3.73 34.42
CA GLN A 19 -28.75 -5.10 33.92
C GLN A 19 -28.63 -5.15 32.40
N PHE A 20 -29.41 -4.34 31.68
CA PHE A 20 -29.34 -4.22 30.22
C PHE A 20 -27.94 -3.79 29.75
N ILE A 21 -27.35 -2.77 30.38
CA ILE A 21 -26.00 -2.28 30.02
C ILE A 21 -24.95 -3.37 30.26
N ILE A 22 -25.02 -4.08 31.40
CA ILE A 22 -24.09 -5.16 31.75
C ILE A 22 -24.21 -6.32 30.74
N LEU A 23 -25.44 -6.76 30.45
CA LEU A 23 -25.70 -7.85 29.51
C LEU A 23 -25.31 -7.47 28.08
N ARG A 24 -25.57 -6.22 27.66
CA ARG A 24 -25.14 -5.70 26.35
C ARG A 24 -23.62 -5.66 26.21
N ARG A 25 -22.90 -5.23 27.26
CA ARG A 25 -21.43 -5.28 27.30
C ARG A 25 -20.94 -6.72 27.19
N ARG A 26 -21.49 -7.65 27.99
CA ARG A 26 -21.16 -9.09 27.93
C ARG A 26 -21.45 -9.70 26.56
N MET A 27 -22.56 -9.37 25.90
CA MET A 27 -22.84 -9.85 24.55
C MET A 27 -21.87 -9.29 23.51
N ARG A 28 -21.45 -8.03 23.64
CA ARG A 28 -20.44 -7.44 22.75
C ARG A 28 -19.08 -8.11 22.93
N SER A 29 -18.67 -8.36 24.19
CA SER A 29 -17.47 -9.12 24.51
C SER A 29 -17.55 -10.57 24.06
N ARG A 30 -18.70 -11.23 24.21
CA ARG A 30 -18.93 -12.59 23.68
C ARG A 30 -18.91 -12.62 22.16
N LYS A 31 -19.47 -11.63 21.47
CA LYS A 31 -19.43 -11.57 20.01
C LYS A 31 -18.00 -11.28 19.51
N ALA A 32 -17.24 -10.46 20.24
CA ALA A 32 -15.81 -10.28 20.00
C ALA A 32 -15.01 -11.56 20.28
N ALA A 33 -15.32 -12.27 21.36
CA ALA A 33 -14.69 -13.53 21.73
C ALA A 33 -15.06 -14.69 20.79
N VAL A 34 -16.28 -14.74 20.25
CA VAL A 34 -16.70 -15.73 19.24
C VAL A 34 -16.03 -15.42 17.89
N LEU A 35 -15.87 -14.14 17.54
CA LEU A 35 -15.03 -13.74 16.39
C LEU A 35 -13.53 -14.01 16.64
N GLU A 36 -13.10 -14.11 17.90
CA GLU A 36 -11.77 -14.59 18.30
C GLU A 36 -11.69 -16.11 18.43
N GLU A 37 -12.78 -16.86 18.67
CA GLU A 37 -12.82 -18.33 18.72
C GLU A 37 -12.92 -18.96 17.32
N ASP A 38 -13.40 -18.21 16.32
CA ASP A 38 -13.08 -18.44 14.90
C ASP A 38 -11.60 -18.10 14.58
N ALA A 39 -10.72 -18.09 15.59
CA ALA A 39 -9.27 -18.16 15.45
C ALA A 39 -8.89 -19.49 14.80
N TRP A 40 -8.95 -19.48 13.47
CA TRP A 40 -7.94 -20.14 12.66
C TRP A 40 -6.58 -19.86 13.33
N ARG A 41 -5.93 -20.91 13.85
CA ARG A 41 -4.48 -20.88 14.13
C ARG A 41 -3.79 -20.75 12.79
N GLU A 42 -3.81 -19.53 12.30
CA GLU A 42 -3.40 -19.16 10.96
C GLU A 42 -1.87 -19.01 11.07
N GLN A 43 -1.17 -19.96 10.44
CA GLN A 43 0.27 -20.17 10.51
C GLN A 43 1.02 -18.84 10.32
N SER A 44 2.05 -18.61 11.14
CA SER A 44 2.90 -17.41 10.98
C SER A 44 3.53 -17.45 9.60
N PHE A 45 3.43 -16.33 8.86
CA PHE A 45 4.07 -16.21 7.56
C PHE A 45 5.58 -16.45 7.67
N ASP A 46 6.06 -17.45 6.94
CA ASP A 46 7.48 -17.67 6.69
C ASP A 46 7.76 -17.57 5.20
N LEU A 47 8.83 -16.87 4.83
CA LEU A 47 9.23 -16.74 3.44
C LEU A 47 9.90 -18.03 2.93
N ASP A 48 10.46 -18.84 3.82
CA ASP A 48 11.15 -20.08 3.46
C ASP A 48 10.17 -21.14 2.93
N ASP A 49 8.89 -21.03 3.28
CA ASP A 49 7.80 -21.86 2.74
C ASP A 49 7.53 -21.62 1.25
N TYR A 50 8.04 -20.53 0.66
CA TYR A 50 7.76 -20.14 -0.73
C TYR A 50 8.98 -20.31 -1.63
N SER A 51 8.83 -21.08 -2.71
CA SER A 51 9.86 -21.17 -3.74
C SER A 51 10.13 -19.83 -4.45
N ASP A 52 11.26 -19.71 -5.14
CA ASP A 52 11.59 -18.53 -5.94
C ASP A 52 10.55 -18.22 -7.02
N LYS A 53 9.91 -19.25 -7.58
CA LYS A 53 8.83 -19.08 -8.57
C LYS A 53 7.59 -18.46 -7.92
N GLU A 54 7.23 -18.91 -6.73
CA GLU A 54 6.10 -18.37 -5.96
C GLU A 54 6.38 -16.96 -5.46
N CYS A 55 7.61 -16.67 -5.00
CA CYS A 55 8.02 -15.32 -4.63
C CYS A 55 7.82 -14.33 -5.79
N ARG A 56 8.23 -14.71 -7.01
CA ARG A 56 7.98 -13.86 -8.20
C ARG A 56 6.51 -13.74 -8.53
N ALA A 57 5.72 -14.81 -8.38
CA ALA A 57 4.28 -14.77 -8.66
C ALA A 57 3.53 -13.87 -7.68
N TYR A 58 3.82 -13.96 -6.39
CA TYR A 58 3.10 -13.26 -5.33
C TYR A 58 3.62 -11.85 -5.06
N PHE A 59 4.95 -11.66 -5.06
CA PHE A 59 5.59 -10.41 -4.66
C PHE A 59 6.24 -9.66 -5.84
N ARG A 60 6.36 -10.28 -7.02
CA ARG A 60 7.07 -9.75 -8.21
C ARG A 60 8.59 -9.65 -8.08
N PHE A 61 9.15 -10.15 -6.98
CA PHE A 61 10.58 -10.16 -6.72
C PHE A 61 11.08 -11.57 -6.40
N LYS A 62 12.38 -11.81 -6.64
CA LYS A 62 13.07 -13.01 -6.14
C LYS A 62 13.28 -12.88 -4.64
N ARG A 63 13.51 -14.00 -3.95
CA ARG A 63 13.77 -14.02 -2.50
C ARG A 63 14.93 -13.11 -2.09
N GLU A 64 16.08 -13.21 -2.77
CA GLU A 64 17.26 -12.39 -2.51
C GLU A 64 16.97 -10.87 -2.62
N ALA A 65 16.16 -10.48 -3.61
CA ALA A 65 15.80 -9.09 -3.81
C ALA A 65 14.88 -8.56 -2.69
N LEU A 66 14.12 -9.41 -2.01
CA LEU A 66 13.28 -8.99 -0.87
C LEU A 66 14.15 -8.50 0.30
N PHE A 67 15.27 -9.17 0.57
CA PHE A 67 16.22 -8.74 1.60
C PHE A 67 16.90 -7.42 1.23
N GLN A 68 17.32 -7.27 -0.04
CA GLN A 68 17.89 -6.01 -0.54
C GLN A 68 16.89 -4.85 -0.42
N LEU A 69 15.61 -5.09 -0.71
CA LEU A 69 14.55 -4.09 -0.55
C LEU A 69 14.33 -3.72 0.91
N LEU A 70 14.42 -4.68 1.83
CA LEU A 70 14.27 -4.45 3.27
C LEU A 70 15.34 -3.47 3.78
N GLU A 71 16.59 -3.69 3.39
CA GLU A 71 17.72 -2.80 3.69
C GLU A 71 17.58 -1.45 2.99
N ALA A 72 17.30 -1.44 1.68
CA ALA A 72 17.19 -0.20 0.89
C ALA A 72 16.06 0.71 1.36
N PHE A 73 14.94 0.14 1.82
CA PHE A 73 13.85 0.88 2.43
C PHE A 73 14.05 1.14 3.93
N GLY A 74 15.14 0.69 4.55
CA GLY A 74 15.40 0.87 5.97
C GLY A 74 14.24 0.40 6.84
N ILE A 75 13.60 -0.72 6.46
CA ILE A 75 12.46 -1.26 7.22
C ILE A 75 13.01 -1.85 8.52
N PRO A 76 12.47 -1.47 9.69
CA PRO A 76 12.95 -2.03 10.95
C PRO A 76 12.62 -3.52 11.04
N ASP A 77 13.43 -4.27 11.80
CA ASP A 77 13.24 -5.70 12.04
C ASP A 77 11.83 -6.06 12.53
N VAL A 78 11.19 -5.13 13.24
CA VAL A 78 9.79 -5.24 13.65
C VAL A 78 9.04 -3.94 13.36
N VAL A 79 8.01 -4.03 12.53
CA VAL A 79 7.07 -2.94 12.28
C VAL A 79 5.94 -3.02 13.30
N ARG A 80 5.78 -1.97 14.11
CA ARG A 80 4.73 -1.88 15.13
C ARG A 80 3.69 -0.81 14.79
N THR A 81 2.42 -1.16 14.97
CA THR A 81 1.31 -0.22 14.82
C THR A 81 0.92 0.39 16.17
N PRO A 82 0.30 1.59 16.20
CA PRO A 82 -0.24 2.17 17.44
C PRO A 82 -1.28 1.27 18.14
N SER A 83 -1.94 0.39 17.38
CA SER A 83 -2.91 -0.58 17.89
C SER A 83 -2.28 -1.86 18.44
N ARG A 84 -0.96 -1.87 18.67
CA ARG A 84 -0.16 -3.00 19.18
C ARG A 84 -0.10 -4.22 18.25
N ASP A 85 -0.39 -4.07 16.96
CA ASP A 85 -0.01 -5.11 16.00
C ASP A 85 1.48 -5.01 15.70
N SER A 86 2.14 -6.15 15.57
CA SER A 86 3.54 -6.23 15.17
C SER A 86 3.76 -7.30 14.14
N ALA A 87 4.60 -7.03 13.14
CA ALA A 87 5.07 -7.99 12.15
C ALA A 87 6.59 -7.87 11.99
N THR A 88 7.23 -8.94 11.54
CA THR A 88 8.65 -8.85 11.15
C THR A 88 8.78 -7.88 9.97
N GLY A 89 9.94 -7.23 9.82
CA GLY A 89 10.18 -6.30 8.72
C GLY A 89 9.94 -6.95 7.36
N LEU A 90 10.31 -8.23 7.23
CA LEU A 90 10.12 -9.02 6.03
C LEU A 90 8.65 -9.33 5.75
N GLU A 91 7.90 -9.79 6.76
CA GLU A 91 6.45 -10.00 6.63
C GLU A 91 5.73 -8.70 6.26
N ALA A 92 6.10 -7.60 6.92
CA ALA A 92 5.54 -6.28 6.69
C ALA A 92 5.80 -5.78 5.26
N LEU A 93 7.00 -6.04 4.71
CA LEU A 93 7.34 -5.77 3.31
C LEU A 93 6.52 -6.65 2.35
N CYS A 94 6.43 -7.96 2.61
CA CYS A 94 5.66 -8.90 1.82
C CYS A 94 4.16 -8.55 1.77
N ILE A 95 3.58 -8.04 2.86
CA ILE A 95 2.20 -7.51 2.89
C ILE A 95 2.03 -6.37 1.87
N VAL A 96 2.96 -5.41 1.85
CA VAL A 96 2.93 -4.29 0.92
C VAL A 96 3.10 -4.76 -0.52
N LEU A 97 4.13 -5.56 -0.79
CA LEU A 97 4.42 -6.06 -2.14
C LEU A 97 3.26 -6.90 -2.69
N ARG A 98 2.69 -7.80 -1.87
CA ARG A 98 1.56 -8.62 -2.27
C ARG A 98 0.34 -7.77 -2.64
N ARG A 99 0.11 -6.68 -1.91
CA ARG A 99 -1.00 -5.74 -2.14
C ARG A 99 -0.82 -4.90 -3.41
N LEU A 100 0.42 -4.55 -3.74
CA LEU A 100 0.75 -3.75 -4.92
C LEU A 100 0.92 -4.61 -6.20
N ALA A 101 1.25 -5.90 -6.05
CA ALA A 101 1.50 -6.82 -7.17
C ALA A 101 0.27 -7.09 -8.04
N TYR A 102 -0.93 -7.08 -7.44
CA TYR A 102 -2.21 -7.30 -8.12
C TYR A 102 -3.38 -6.86 -7.21
N PRO A 103 -4.53 -6.38 -7.76
CA PRO A 103 -5.73 -6.09 -6.98
C PRO A 103 -6.26 -7.35 -6.29
N ASN A 104 -5.88 -7.56 -5.03
CA ASN A 104 -6.36 -8.67 -4.21
C ASN A 104 -7.39 -8.20 -3.18
N ARG A 105 -8.11 -9.13 -2.55
CA ARG A 105 -8.95 -8.80 -1.38
C ARG A 105 -8.15 -9.05 -0.11
N TRP A 106 -8.36 -8.22 0.93
CA TRP A 106 -7.75 -8.46 2.25
C TRP A 106 -8.08 -9.84 2.79
N LEU A 107 -9.28 -10.37 2.48
CA LEU A 107 -9.70 -11.72 2.85
C LEU A 107 -8.76 -12.81 2.30
N GLU A 108 -8.26 -12.66 1.07
CA GLU A 108 -7.34 -13.62 0.46
C GLU A 108 -5.96 -13.56 1.11
N MET A 109 -5.53 -12.36 1.51
CA MET A 109 -4.26 -12.16 2.21
C MET A 109 -4.27 -12.73 3.62
N ARG A 110 -5.44 -12.91 4.26
CA ARG A 110 -5.53 -13.52 5.59
C ARG A 110 -4.94 -14.92 5.62
N LYS A 111 -5.29 -15.74 4.62
CA LYS A 111 -4.78 -17.12 4.50
C LYS A 111 -3.26 -17.20 4.38
N MET A 112 -2.65 -16.20 3.74
CA MET A 112 -1.22 -16.14 3.50
C MET A 112 -0.45 -15.64 4.72
N PHE A 113 -0.97 -14.61 5.39
CA PHE A 113 -0.24 -13.93 6.48
C PHE A 113 -0.70 -14.32 7.88
N GLY A 114 -1.75 -15.11 7.99
CA GLY A 114 -2.29 -15.57 9.26
C GLY A 114 -2.83 -14.46 10.16
N ARG A 115 -3.34 -13.37 9.57
CA ARG A 115 -3.72 -12.15 10.30
C ARG A 115 -5.13 -11.69 9.99
N SER A 116 -5.74 -11.03 10.98
CA SER A 116 -7.01 -10.34 10.78
C SER A 116 -6.89 -9.24 9.72
N HIS A 117 -7.99 -8.99 9.00
CA HIS A 117 -8.07 -7.90 8.01
C HIS A 117 -7.61 -6.58 8.60
N SER A 118 -8.06 -6.25 9.82
CA SER A 118 -7.72 -4.97 10.46
C SER A 118 -6.23 -4.87 10.77
N SER A 119 -5.59 -5.97 11.18
CA SER A 119 -4.14 -6.02 11.43
C SER A 119 -3.35 -5.84 10.13
N LEU A 120 -3.73 -6.57 9.07
CA LEU A 120 -3.11 -6.44 7.73
C LEU A 120 -3.20 -5.01 7.19
N ASN A 121 -4.38 -4.39 7.27
CA ASN A 121 -4.57 -3.03 6.78
C ASN A 121 -3.72 -2.02 7.57
N ARG A 122 -3.64 -2.16 8.91
CA ARG A 122 -2.82 -1.27 9.75
C ARG A 122 -1.33 -1.46 9.49
N LEU A 123 -0.86 -2.70 9.35
CA LEU A 123 0.52 -3.02 9.00
C LEU A 123 0.88 -2.48 7.62
N PHE A 124 0.04 -2.68 6.63
CA PHE A 124 0.22 -2.14 5.28
C PHE A 124 0.49 -0.63 5.30
N TYR A 125 -0.37 0.16 5.96
CA TYR A 125 -0.18 1.60 6.05
C TYR A 125 1.02 1.99 6.92
N ALA A 126 1.32 1.25 7.98
CA ALA A 126 2.50 1.50 8.80
C ALA A 126 3.80 1.31 7.99
N THR A 127 3.91 0.20 7.26
CA THR A 127 5.06 -0.09 6.40
C THR A 127 5.16 0.89 5.24
N LEU A 128 4.05 1.24 4.58
CA LEU A 128 4.07 2.26 3.53
C LEU A 128 4.60 3.62 4.02
N ARG A 129 4.25 4.01 5.26
CA ARG A 129 4.79 5.24 5.87
C ARG A 129 6.27 5.15 6.20
N VAL A 130 6.79 3.95 6.45
CA VAL A 130 8.24 3.73 6.61
C VAL A 130 8.90 3.92 5.26
N ILE A 131 8.41 3.21 4.23
CA ILE A 131 8.93 3.30 2.85
C ILE A 131 8.91 4.74 2.33
N ASP A 132 7.82 5.47 2.50
CA ASP A 132 7.71 6.87 2.04
C ASP A 132 8.70 7.81 2.76
N ARG A 133 8.95 7.56 4.05
CA ARG A 133 9.92 8.34 4.84
C ARG A 133 11.37 7.99 4.51
N SER A 134 11.67 6.71 4.36
CA SER A 134 13.03 6.21 4.13
C SER A 134 13.48 6.36 2.69
N SER A 135 12.54 6.53 1.77
CA SER A 135 12.78 6.67 0.35
C SER A 135 13.51 7.98 0.00
N LYS A 136 14.81 8.04 0.27
CA LYS A 136 15.75 8.80 -0.58
C LYS A 136 15.81 8.14 -1.95
N VAL A 137 15.79 6.81 -2.01
CA VAL A 137 15.82 6.01 -3.25
C VAL A 137 14.72 6.40 -4.25
N LEU A 138 13.48 6.71 -3.86
CA LEU A 138 12.46 7.17 -4.83
C LEU A 138 12.45 8.68 -5.03
N LYS A 139 13.27 9.44 -4.27
CA LYS A 139 13.26 10.92 -4.26
C LYS A 139 14.52 11.53 -4.87
N THR A 140 15.67 10.86 -4.85
CA THR A 140 16.93 11.34 -5.43
C THR A 140 17.11 10.87 -6.88
N TRP A 141 17.90 11.63 -7.65
CA TRP A 141 18.41 11.22 -8.97
C TRP A 141 19.71 10.45 -8.87
N ASP A 142 20.39 10.56 -7.73
CA ASP A 142 21.66 9.93 -7.45
C ASP A 142 21.47 8.42 -7.22
N HIS A 143 21.72 7.68 -8.28
CA HIS A 143 21.58 6.24 -8.34
C HIS A 143 22.83 5.65 -8.96
N SER A 144 23.37 4.59 -8.37
CA SER A 144 24.54 3.89 -8.90
C SER A 144 24.35 3.36 -10.34
N TRP A 145 23.11 3.21 -10.79
CA TRP A 145 22.76 2.77 -12.13
C TRP A 145 22.56 3.90 -13.15
N LEU A 146 22.52 5.17 -12.72
CA LEU A 146 22.36 6.33 -13.59
C LEU A 146 23.65 7.14 -13.56
N LYS A 147 24.50 6.94 -14.58
CA LYS A 147 25.78 7.64 -14.69
C LYS A 147 25.64 8.93 -15.48
N GLU A 148 26.60 9.83 -15.36
CA GLU A 148 26.64 11.08 -16.13
C GLU A 148 26.61 10.79 -17.65
N ASP A 149 27.40 9.82 -18.12
CA ASP A 149 27.44 9.38 -19.52
C ASP A 149 26.06 8.92 -20.05
N ASP A 150 25.20 8.36 -19.19
CA ASP A 150 23.87 7.88 -19.61
C ASP A 150 22.95 9.05 -20.03
N PHE A 151 23.12 10.24 -19.44
CA PHE A 151 22.30 11.40 -19.79
C PHE A 151 22.58 11.90 -21.22
N GLU A 152 23.85 11.91 -21.63
CA GLU A 152 24.24 12.29 -22.99
C GLU A 152 23.70 11.27 -24.01
N ILE A 153 23.85 9.98 -23.71
CA ILE A 153 23.31 8.90 -24.55
C ILE A 153 21.79 9.03 -24.71
N TYR A 154 21.08 9.37 -23.64
CA TYR A 154 19.63 9.58 -23.68
C TYR A 154 19.23 10.80 -24.51
N ALA A 155 19.95 11.92 -24.36
CA ALA A 155 19.74 13.13 -25.13
C ALA A 155 19.94 12.91 -26.63
N ASP A 156 21.05 12.27 -27.00
CA ASP A 156 21.37 11.93 -28.40
C ASP A 156 20.35 10.96 -28.99
N SER A 157 19.95 9.94 -28.23
CA SER A 157 18.94 8.97 -28.67
C SER A 157 17.57 9.62 -28.93
N ILE A 158 17.19 10.61 -28.11
CA ILE A 158 15.96 11.37 -28.28
C ILE A 158 16.07 12.31 -29.49
N ALA A 159 17.18 13.04 -29.64
CA ALA A 159 17.41 13.93 -30.77
C ALA A 159 17.43 13.18 -32.11
N ALA A 160 18.07 12.00 -32.16
CA ALA A 160 18.11 11.14 -33.34
C ALA A 160 16.72 10.67 -33.77
N LYS A 161 15.82 10.37 -32.82
CA LYS A 161 14.42 10.02 -33.11
C LYS A 161 13.53 11.22 -33.39
N GLY A 162 13.85 12.37 -32.80
CA GLY A 162 13.05 13.58 -32.79
C GLY A 162 13.01 14.37 -34.10
N GLY A 163 14.02 14.18 -34.95
CA GLY A 163 14.11 14.85 -36.26
C GLY A 163 14.48 16.35 -36.16
N PRO A 164 14.37 17.10 -37.27
CA PRO A 164 14.80 18.49 -37.33
C PRO A 164 13.92 19.38 -36.44
N GLY A 165 14.52 20.04 -35.44
CA GLY A 165 13.84 20.98 -34.53
C GLY A 165 13.60 20.47 -33.11
N VAL A 166 14.02 19.25 -32.77
CA VAL A 166 14.00 18.77 -31.39
C VAL A 166 15.09 19.41 -30.54
N ILE A 167 14.71 19.77 -29.31
CA ILE A 167 15.63 20.29 -28.28
C ILE A 167 16.65 19.19 -27.97
N ARG A 168 17.94 19.48 -28.21
CA ARG A 168 19.01 18.48 -28.12
C ARG A 168 19.31 18.05 -26.69
N ASP A 169 19.01 18.88 -25.69
CA ASP A 169 19.35 18.64 -24.28
C ASP A 169 18.24 17.92 -23.49
N VAL A 170 17.30 17.27 -24.19
CA VAL A 170 16.20 16.53 -23.54
C VAL A 170 16.61 15.09 -23.32
N PHE A 171 16.82 14.71 -22.06
CA PHE A 171 17.20 13.33 -21.68
C PHE A 171 16.02 12.48 -21.18
N ALA A 172 14.86 13.08 -20.89
CA ALA A 172 13.71 12.38 -20.33
C ALA A 172 12.38 13.12 -20.58
N PHE A 173 11.27 12.41 -20.44
CA PHE A 173 9.93 12.98 -20.62
C PHE A 173 9.08 12.89 -19.35
N ILE A 174 8.22 13.88 -19.12
CA ILE A 174 7.23 13.81 -18.04
C ILE A 174 6.04 12.99 -18.55
N ASP A 175 5.78 11.86 -17.92
CA ASP A 175 4.52 11.12 -18.09
C ASP A 175 3.57 11.45 -16.93
N GLY A 176 2.33 11.76 -17.29
CA GLY A 176 1.29 12.19 -16.37
C GLY A 176 0.10 11.24 -16.43
N THR A 177 -0.04 10.37 -15.43
CA THR A 177 -1.21 9.52 -15.31
C THR A 177 -2.30 10.23 -14.51
N ALA A 178 -3.42 10.55 -15.17
CA ALA A 178 -4.63 11.02 -14.51
C ALA A 178 -5.45 9.83 -13.97
N ARG A 179 -5.64 9.76 -12.65
CA ARG A 179 -6.47 8.76 -11.99
C ARG A 179 -7.85 9.34 -11.66
N PRO A 180 -8.94 8.85 -12.26
CA PRO A 180 -10.27 9.37 -12.01
C PRO A 180 -10.66 9.18 -10.54
N ILE A 181 -11.33 10.17 -9.98
CA ILE A 181 -11.88 10.15 -8.62
C ILE A 181 -13.36 10.56 -8.65
N CYS A 182 -14.10 10.19 -7.61
CA CYS A 182 -15.43 10.76 -7.39
C CYS A 182 -15.34 12.27 -7.17
N ARG A 183 -16.43 13.00 -7.48
CA ARG A 183 -16.52 14.45 -7.27
C ARG A 183 -16.24 14.78 -5.80
N PRO A 184 -15.12 15.47 -5.48
CA PRO A 184 -14.79 15.78 -4.11
C PRO A 184 -15.63 16.96 -3.60
N ILE A 185 -15.90 16.98 -2.29
CA ILE A 185 -16.65 18.07 -1.63
C ILE A 185 -15.78 19.33 -1.54
N PHE A 186 -14.49 19.16 -1.26
CA PHE A 186 -13.50 20.23 -1.19
C PHE A 186 -12.60 20.22 -2.43
N TYR A 187 -12.05 21.38 -2.79
CA TYR A 187 -11.05 21.50 -3.87
C TYR A 187 -11.51 21.00 -5.24
N GLN A 188 -12.83 21.04 -5.49
CA GLN A 188 -13.43 20.47 -6.69
C GLN A 188 -12.83 21.01 -7.99
N ARG A 189 -12.61 22.33 -8.07
CA ARG A 189 -12.04 22.98 -9.26
C ARG A 189 -10.59 22.54 -9.51
N GLN A 190 -9.78 22.42 -8.45
CA GLN A 190 -8.37 22.03 -8.54
C GLN A 190 -8.23 20.56 -9.00
N MET A 191 -9.13 19.70 -8.56
CA MET A 191 -9.14 18.29 -8.93
C MET A 191 -9.86 18.02 -10.26
N PHE A 192 -10.40 19.04 -10.95
CA PHE A 192 -11.08 18.84 -12.24
C PHE A 192 -10.11 19.04 -13.40
N SER A 193 -9.94 18.02 -14.24
CA SER A 193 -9.20 18.14 -15.49
C SER A 193 -10.14 18.56 -16.60
N GLY A 194 -10.01 19.81 -17.08
CA GLY A 194 -10.81 20.30 -18.21
C GLY A 194 -10.59 19.50 -19.50
N HIS A 195 -9.35 19.08 -19.76
CA HIS A 195 -9.00 18.28 -20.94
C HIS A 195 -9.67 16.89 -20.93
N LYS A 196 -9.71 16.21 -19.77
CA LYS A 196 -10.34 14.89 -19.63
C LYS A 196 -11.82 14.97 -19.21
N ARG A 197 -12.32 16.16 -18.87
CA ARG A 197 -13.67 16.44 -18.34
C ARG A 197 -14.07 15.57 -17.14
N ILE A 198 -13.11 15.20 -16.30
CA ILE A 198 -13.31 14.36 -15.11
C ILE A 198 -12.61 14.96 -13.89
N HIS A 199 -13.10 14.61 -12.69
CA HIS A 199 -12.31 14.80 -11.48
C HIS A 199 -11.22 13.72 -11.43
N CYS A 200 -9.97 14.12 -11.26
CA CYS A 200 -8.84 13.20 -11.22
C CYS A 200 -7.68 13.73 -10.37
N THR A 201 -6.94 12.82 -9.76
CA THR A 201 -5.59 13.11 -9.25
C THR A 201 -4.56 12.84 -10.35
N LYS A 202 -3.62 13.77 -10.54
CA LYS A 202 -2.54 13.61 -11.53
C LYS A 202 -1.29 13.13 -10.81
N TRP A 203 -0.74 12.03 -11.29
CA TRP A 203 0.54 11.51 -10.87
C TRP A 203 1.53 11.79 -11.99
N GLN A 204 2.58 12.55 -11.71
CA GLN A 204 3.63 12.83 -12.67
C GLN A 204 4.88 12.04 -12.31
N SER A 205 5.45 11.41 -13.33
CA SER A 205 6.70 10.67 -13.29
C SER A 205 7.60 11.11 -14.43
N VAL A 206 8.90 10.98 -14.25
CA VAL A 206 9.86 11.18 -15.34
C VAL A 206 10.22 9.83 -15.93
N VAL A 207 10.06 9.68 -17.24
CA VAL A 207 10.34 8.48 -18.01
C VAL A 207 11.67 8.65 -18.73
N LEU A 208 12.59 7.74 -18.45
CA LEU A 208 13.90 7.68 -19.10
C LEU A 208 13.83 6.79 -20.36
N PRO A 209 14.66 7.03 -21.39
CA PRO A 209 14.68 6.23 -22.62
C PRO A 209 14.96 4.73 -22.41
N ASN A 210 15.59 4.37 -21.30
CA ASN A 210 15.82 2.98 -20.88
C ASN A 210 14.55 2.27 -20.36
N GLY A 211 13.39 2.94 -20.38
CA GLY A 211 12.11 2.40 -19.92
C GLY A 211 11.89 2.45 -18.41
N ARG A 212 12.81 3.06 -17.64
CA ARG A 212 12.66 3.26 -16.21
C ARG A 212 11.86 4.52 -15.91
N LEU A 213 11.06 4.44 -14.85
CA LEU A 213 10.19 5.50 -14.37
C LEU A 213 10.70 6.01 -13.03
N ARG A 214 10.79 7.33 -12.88
CA ARG A 214 11.00 8.00 -11.59
C ARG A 214 9.68 8.60 -11.10
N GLY A 215 9.25 8.21 -9.91
CA GLY A 215 8.11 8.83 -9.21
C GLY A 215 8.51 10.10 -8.47
N ASN A 216 7.54 11.01 -8.26
CA ASN A 216 7.69 12.31 -7.60
C ASN A 216 8.55 13.35 -8.35
N LEU A 217 7.88 14.08 -9.24
CA LEU A 217 8.03 15.54 -9.25
C LEU A 217 7.10 16.05 -8.15
N ASP A 218 7.64 16.76 -7.16
CA ASP A 218 6.89 17.19 -5.98
C ASP A 218 5.52 17.76 -6.34
N HIS A 219 4.52 17.32 -5.59
CA HIS A 219 3.14 17.80 -5.70
C HIS A 219 3.08 19.33 -5.57
N PHE A 220 2.22 19.91 -6.40
CA PHE A 220 1.82 21.33 -6.49
C PHE A 220 2.74 22.24 -7.32
N ARG A 221 2.32 22.43 -8.58
CA ARG A 221 1.95 23.79 -9.01
C ARG A 221 0.43 23.85 -9.17
#